data_AF-A0A428MN70-F1
#
_entry.id   AF-A0A428MN70-F1
#
_cell.length_a   1.000
_cell.length_b   1.000
_cell.length_c   1.000
_cell.angle_alpha   90.00
_cell.angle_beta   90.00
_cell.angle_gamma   90.00
#
_symmetry.space_group_name_H-M   'P 1'
#
loop_
_entity.id
_entity.type
_entity.pdbx_description
1 polymer ?
#
loop_
_entity_poly.entity_id
_entity_poly.type
_entity_poly.pdbx_seq_one_letter_code
_entity_poly.pdbx_strand_id
1 'polypeptide(L)'
;MNLSPMKKFFAGLALATILFAPACRVHAQEPGAPVVESDNGSKTTPEAQSHEKNKQEEDENDAYRKSPTVKALGAKLGLNPDQAATTFTILNFVVLVGLVGWFLLKTLPKTFRNRNTAIQKHLVEARTATEEANVRLTSVEARLSKLDEQIAALRAQSEKDAANDEQRIKASVEEEKQKILAAAEQEISAASTNAQRQLQQYAANLAIEQAARKLVVTAETDRLLVQDFARRLTGNDAKEGHN
;
A
#
# COMPACT_ATOMS: atom_id res chain seq x y z
N MET A 1 28.06 -49.21 -16.07
CA MET A 1 27.16 -50.12 -16.81
C MET A 1 25.87 -49.36 -17.06
N ASN A 2 25.72 -48.79 -18.25
CA ASN A 2 25.28 -49.40 -19.50
C ASN A 2 23.75 -49.40 -19.67
N LEU A 3 23.36 -48.72 -20.74
CA LEU A 3 22.21 -48.88 -21.64
C LEU A 3 20.82 -48.28 -21.32
N SER A 4 20.46 -47.39 -22.26
CA SER A 4 19.22 -46.69 -22.64
C SER A 4 18.15 -47.67 -23.23
N PRO A 5 17.14 -47.27 -24.05
CA PRO A 5 16.02 -46.31 -23.94
C PRO A 5 14.64 -46.91 -24.35
N MET A 6 13.51 -46.38 -23.84
CA MET A 6 12.18 -46.33 -24.51
C MET A 6 11.24 -45.61 -23.52
N LYS A 7 10.46 -44.57 -23.85
CA LYS A 7 9.71 -44.30 -25.07
C LYS A 7 9.35 -42.81 -25.07
N LYS A 8 9.64 -42.15 -26.19
CA LYS A 8 9.15 -40.82 -26.58
C LYS A 8 7.61 -40.83 -26.68
N PHE A 9 7.02 -39.65 -26.82
CA PHE A 9 5.60 -39.31 -26.90
C PHE A 9 4.96 -38.97 -25.55
N PHE A 10 5.08 -37.70 -25.13
CA PHE A 10 3.98 -36.87 -24.58
C PHE A 10 4.54 -35.47 -24.24
N ALA A 11 5.28 -34.89 -25.18
CA ALA A 11 5.68 -33.49 -25.13
C ALA A 11 5.05 -32.79 -26.34
N GLY A 12 4.15 -31.85 -26.08
CA GLY A 12 3.60 -30.94 -27.09
C GLY A 12 2.11 -31.13 -27.36
N LEU A 13 1.26 -30.58 -26.49
CA LEU A 13 0.15 -29.72 -26.93
C LEU A 13 -0.43 -28.99 -25.72
N ALA A 14 0.30 -27.98 -25.25
CA ALA A 14 -0.27 -26.91 -24.47
C ALA A 14 -0.26 -25.65 -25.34
N LEU A 15 -1.35 -24.88 -25.21
CA LEU A 15 -1.43 -23.44 -25.36
C LEU A 15 -1.88 -22.86 -26.73
N ALA A 16 -2.84 -21.93 -26.61
CA ALA A 16 -3.39 -20.99 -27.59
C ALA A 16 -4.39 -21.61 -28.60
N THR A 17 -5.66 -21.22 -28.71
CA THR A 17 -6.23 -19.86 -28.70
C THR A 17 -7.74 -19.89 -28.36
N ILE A 18 -8.12 -19.29 -27.23
CA ILE A 18 -9.42 -18.66 -27.06
C ILE A 18 -9.18 -17.19 -27.43
N LEU A 19 -9.80 -16.71 -28.51
CA LEU A 19 -10.13 -15.30 -28.74
C LEU A 19 -10.98 -15.20 -30.02
N PHE A 20 -12.29 -15.41 -29.86
CA PHE A 20 -13.27 -14.91 -30.82
C PHE A 20 -14.33 -14.14 -30.03
N ALA A 21 -14.05 -12.86 -29.82
CA ALA A 21 -15.01 -11.85 -29.41
C ALA A 21 -15.06 -10.81 -30.54
N PRO A 22 -16.25 -10.40 -31.03
CA PRO A 22 -16.34 -9.38 -32.05
C PRO A 22 -16.16 -8.02 -31.39
N ALA A 23 -15.02 -7.38 -31.62
CA ALA A 23 -14.85 -5.97 -31.31
C ALA A 23 -15.46 -5.13 -32.44
N CYS A 24 -16.43 -4.28 -32.10
CA CYS A 24 -16.80 -3.13 -32.90
C CYS A 24 -15.54 -2.38 -33.35
N ARG A 25 -15.43 -2.07 -34.65
CA ARG A 25 -14.53 -1.03 -35.13
C ARG A 25 -15.30 -0.01 -35.96
N VAL A 26 -15.32 1.20 -35.38
CA VAL A 26 -15.67 2.48 -35.95
C VAL A 26 -14.80 2.75 -37.18
N HIS A 27 -15.41 3.13 -38.30
CA HIS A 27 -14.72 3.63 -39.48
C HIS A 27 -14.30 5.09 -39.28
N ALA A 28 -13.03 5.37 -39.56
CA ALA A 28 -12.53 6.72 -39.84
C ALA A 28 -11.70 6.68 -41.13
N GLN A 29 -12.00 7.62 -42.01
CA GLN A 29 -11.51 7.85 -43.36
C GLN A 29 -10.29 8.78 -43.33
N GLU A 30 -9.25 8.53 -44.17
CA GLU A 30 -8.58 9.49 -45.09
C GLU A 30 -7.16 9.04 -45.56
N PRO A 31 -6.62 9.59 -46.69
CA PRO A 31 -6.02 8.82 -47.79
C PRO A 31 -4.50 9.01 -48.01
N GLY A 32 -3.89 8.19 -48.90
CA GLY A 32 -2.62 8.53 -49.56
C GLY A 32 -1.81 7.39 -50.18
N ALA A 33 -1.90 7.23 -51.52
CA ALA A 33 -0.86 6.97 -52.54
C ALA A 33 0.19 5.81 -52.43
N PRO A 34 0.77 5.34 -53.57
CA PRO A 34 1.03 3.91 -53.85
C PRO A 34 2.52 3.50 -54.03
N VAL A 35 2.85 2.21 -53.87
CA VAL A 35 3.96 1.42 -54.50
C VAL A 35 3.82 -0.06 -54.04
N VAL A 36 3.58 -1.09 -54.89
CA VAL A 36 4.50 -1.87 -55.80
C VAL A 36 5.65 -2.51 -54.99
N GLU A 37 5.94 -3.83 -54.92
CA GLU A 37 5.65 -5.05 -55.69
C GLU A 37 6.09 -6.31 -54.90
N SER A 38 5.84 -7.50 -55.47
CA SER A 38 6.41 -8.85 -55.20
C SER A 38 5.71 -9.70 -54.13
N ASP A 39 5.43 -10.98 -54.34
CA ASP A 39 5.60 -11.89 -55.48
C ASP A 39 4.81 -13.18 -55.15
N ASN A 40 4.44 -13.89 -56.20
CA ASN A 40 4.09 -15.30 -56.28
C ASN A 40 2.68 -15.79 -55.86
N GLY A 41 1.89 -16.10 -56.91
CA GLY A 41 1.46 -17.48 -57.05
C GLY A 41 -0.04 -17.81 -57.04
N SER A 42 -0.91 -16.96 -57.59
CA SER A 42 -2.27 -17.39 -57.95
C SER A 42 -2.25 -18.03 -59.34
N LYS A 43 -2.45 -19.36 -59.40
CA LYS A 43 -3.00 -20.05 -60.57
C LYS A 43 -4.33 -20.66 -60.15
N THR A 44 -5.42 -19.93 -60.39
CA THR A 44 -6.77 -20.46 -60.39
C THR A 44 -7.45 -20.07 -61.68
N THR A 45 -7.59 -21.03 -62.60
CA THR A 45 -8.75 -21.25 -63.49
C THR A 45 -8.45 -22.54 -64.27
N PRO A 46 -9.44 -23.31 -64.77
CA PRO A 46 -10.72 -22.87 -65.36
C PRO A 46 -11.95 -23.51 -64.69
N GLU A 47 -13.08 -22.83 -64.58
CA GLU A 47 -14.08 -22.62 -65.65
C GLU A 47 -14.64 -23.91 -66.26
N ALA A 48 -15.98 -23.93 -66.30
CA ALA A 48 -16.81 -25.00 -66.77
C ALA A 48 -16.66 -25.26 -68.27
N GLN A 49 -16.55 -26.53 -68.64
CA GLN A 49 -16.97 -27.01 -69.95
C GLN A 49 -17.75 -28.32 -69.80
N SER A 50 -18.96 -28.27 -70.33
CA SER A 50 -19.83 -29.38 -70.68
C SER A 50 -19.14 -30.40 -71.58
N HIS A 51 -19.24 -31.68 -71.23
CA HIS A 51 -19.23 -32.77 -72.21
C HIS A 51 -20.29 -33.81 -71.85
N GLU A 52 -21.24 -33.95 -72.76
CA GLU A 52 -22.24 -35.00 -72.81
C GLU A 52 -21.58 -36.33 -73.26
N LYS A 53 -22.22 -37.45 -72.87
CA LYS A 53 -22.22 -38.80 -73.49
C LYS A 53 -21.34 -39.93 -72.87
N ASN A 54 -22.02 -40.71 -72.02
CA ASN A 54 -22.10 -42.19 -72.06
C ASN A 54 -20.87 -43.02 -71.62
N LYS A 55 -20.77 -43.34 -70.31
CA LYS A 55 -20.50 -44.71 -69.82
C LYS A 55 -20.67 -44.85 -68.30
N GLN A 56 -21.38 -45.92 -67.96
CA GLN A 56 -21.54 -46.60 -66.69
C GLN A 56 -20.61 -46.25 -65.52
N GLU A 57 -21.25 -46.09 -64.36
CA GLU A 57 -20.78 -46.20 -62.99
C GLU A 57 -19.71 -47.31 -62.81
N GLU A 58 -18.56 -46.97 -62.22
CA GLU A 58 -17.67 -47.93 -61.56
C GLU A 58 -17.48 -47.50 -60.10
N ASP A 59 -18.18 -48.23 -59.23
CA ASP A 59 -18.15 -48.16 -57.78
C ASP A 59 -16.74 -48.58 -57.28
N GLU A 60 -15.92 -47.65 -56.79
CA GLU A 60 -14.59 -47.96 -56.24
C GLU A 60 -14.64 -48.97 -55.07
N ASN A 61 -15.81 -49.15 -54.42
CA ASN A 61 -16.00 -50.19 -53.39
C ASN A 61 -16.07 -51.62 -53.93
N ASP A 62 -16.36 -51.83 -55.22
CA ASP A 62 -16.45 -53.16 -55.82
C ASP A 62 -15.08 -53.86 -55.90
N ALA A 63 -14.00 -53.09 -55.98
CA ALA A 63 -12.63 -53.58 -55.97
C ALA A 63 -12.25 -54.24 -54.63
N TYR A 64 -12.76 -53.72 -53.50
CA TYR A 64 -12.51 -54.27 -52.17
C TYR A 64 -13.38 -55.49 -51.85
N ARG A 65 -14.61 -55.54 -52.39
CA ARG A 65 -15.54 -56.67 -52.21
C ARG A 65 -15.12 -57.91 -53.01
N LYS A 66 -14.32 -57.76 -54.06
CA LYS A 66 -13.89 -58.83 -54.98
C LYS A 66 -12.41 -59.24 -54.80
N SER A 67 -11.79 -58.98 -53.65
CA SER A 67 -10.39 -59.38 -53.41
C SER A 67 -10.23 -60.92 -53.38
N PRO A 68 -9.07 -61.47 -53.80
CA PRO A 68 -8.85 -62.92 -53.91
C PRO A 68 -9.06 -63.67 -52.59
N THR A 69 -8.76 -63.03 -51.47
CA THR A 69 -8.93 -63.59 -50.12
C THR A 69 -10.40 -63.62 -49.68
N VAL A 70 -11.20 -62.64 -50.09
CA VAL A 70 -12.66 -62.60 -49.82
C VAL A 70 -13.41 -63.62 -50.68
N LYS A 71 -13.03 -63.79 -51.95
CA LYS A 71 -13.60 -64.84 -52.82
C LYS A 71 -13.21 -66.27 -52.39
N ALA A 72 -11.97 -66.48 -51.95
CA ALA A 72 -11.51 -67.80 -51.48
C ALA A 72 -12.20 -68.24 -50.17
N LEU A 73 -12.48 -67.29 -49.28
CA LEU A 73 -13.22 -67.57 -48.04
C LEU A 73 -14.71 -67.81 -48.32
N GLY A 74 -15.31 -67.08 -49.26
CA GLY A 74 -16.71 -67.25 -49.67
C GLY A 74 -16.99 -68.56 -50.41
N ALA A 75 -16.06 -69.00 -51.26
CA ALA A 75 -16.20 -70.25 -52.02
C ALA A 75 -16.18 -71.50 -51.13
N LYS A 76 -15.51 -71.45 -49.97
CA LYS A 76 -15.37 -72.60 -49.07
C LYS A 76 -16.54 -72.76 -48.08
N LEU A 77 -17.41 -71.74 -47.96
CA LEU A 77 -18.50 -71.71 -46.97
C LEU A 77 -19.91 -71.69 -47.60
N GLY A 78 -20.03 -71.71 -48.93
CA GLY A 78 -21.31 -71.93 -49.62
C GLY A 78 -22.36 -70.84 -49.40
N LEU A 79 -21.98 -69.56 -49.37
CA LEU A 79 -22.88 -68.42 -49.20
C LEU A 79 -22.50 -67.26 -50.14
N ASN A 80 -23.51 -66.55 -50.66
CA ASN A 80 -23.36 -65.44 -51.59
C ASN A 80 -22.47 -64.31 -51.02
N PRO A 81 -21.42 -63.87 -51.75
CA PRO A 81 -20.41 -62.91 -51.26
C PRO A 81 -20.98 -61.53 -50.93
N ASP A 82 -22.08 -61.12 -51.57
CA ASP A 82 -22.69 -59.81 -51.33
C ASP A 82 -23.53 -59.74 -50.04
N GLN A 83 -24.13 -60.85 -49.61
CA GLN A 83 -24.87 -60.88 -48.33
C GLN A 83 -23.93 -61.00 -47.12
N ALA A 84 -22.82 -61.72 -47.25
CA ALA A 84 -21.82 -61.83 -46.19
C ALA A 84 -21.15 -60.49 -45.90
N ALA A 85 -20.77 -59.74 -46.94
CA ALA A 85 -20.15 -58.42 -46.78
C ALA A 85 -21.10 -57.39 -46.15
N THR A 86 -22.38 -57.34 -46.57
CA THR A 86 -23.36 -56.42 -45.98
C THR A 86 -23.69 -56.78 -44.52
N THR A 87 -23.81 -58.09 -44.22
CA THR A 87 -24.01 -58.55 -42.83
C THR A 87 -22.82 -58.20 -41.94
N PHE A 88 -21.60 -58.36 -42.43
CA PHE A 88 -20.40 -58.00 -41.69
C PHE A 88 -20.30 -56.50 -41.44
N THR A 89 -20.63 -55.66 -42.43
CA THR A 89 -20.66 -54.20 -42.27
C THR A 89 -21.72 -53.76 -41.25
N ILE A 90 -22.94 -54.32 -41.30
CA ILE A 90 -23.99 -54.01 -40.34
C ILE A 90 -23.57 -54.46 -38.94
N LEU A 91 -23.01 -55.66 -38.79
CA LEU A 91 -22.54 -56.17 -37.50
C LEU A 91 -21.41 -55.30 -36.94
N ASN A 92 -20.44 -54.90 -37.77
CA ASN A 92 -19.37 -53.98 -37.37
C ASN A 92 -19.93 -52.63 -36.91
N PHE A 93 -20.88 -52.07 -37.66
CA PHE A 93 -21.54 -50.81 -37.31
C PHE A 93 -22.31 -50.92 -35.99
N VAL A 94 -23.06 -52.00 -35.77
CA VAL A 94 -23.79 -52.24 -34.51
C VAL A 94 -22.82 -52.38 -33.34
N VAL A 95 -21.71 -53.10 -33.51
CA VAL A 95 -20.67 -53.21 -32.48
C VAL A 95 -20.03 -51.85 -32.19
N LEU A 96 -19.72 -51.06 -33.21
CA LEU A 96 -19.15 -49.71 -33.06
C LEU A 96 -20.12 -48.77 -32.34
N VAL A 97 -21.37 -48.69 -32.80
CA VAL A 97 -22.41 -47.85 -32.20
C VAL A 97 -22.74 -48.31 -30.78
N GLY A 98 -22.75 -49.61 -30.52
CA GLY A 98 -22.91 -50.15 -29.17
C GLY A 98 -21.78 -49.73 -28.23
N LEU A 99 -20.53 -49.82 -28.68
CA LEU A 99 -19.35 -49.44 -27.90
C LEU A 99 -19.29 -47.91 -27.66
N VAL A 100 -19.53 -47.11 -28.70
CA VAL A 100 -19.57 -45.64 -28.61
C VAL A 100 -20.75 -45.19 -27.75
N GLY A 101 -21.93 -45.77 -27.96
CA GLY A 101 -23.12 -45.50 -27.17
C GLY A 101 -22.90 -45.79 -25.69
N TRP A 102 -22.35 -46.96 -25.35
CA TRP A 102 -22.01 -47.30 -23.98
C TRP A 102 -21.01 -46.30 -23.36
N PHE A 103 -19.96 -45.93 -24.10
CA PHE A 103 -18.98 -44.96 -23.63
C PHE A 103 -19.57 -43.56 -23.39
N LEU A 104 -20.44 -43.09 -24.29
CA LEU A 104 -21.14 -41.80 -24.16
C LEU A 104 -22.13 -41.80 -23.00
N LEU A 105 -22.96 -42.84 -22.87
CA LEU A 105 -23.91 -42.98 -21.77
C LEU A 105 -23.20 -43.03 -20.41
N LYS A 106 -21.99 -43.60 -20.35
CA LYS A 106 -21.19 -43.62 -19.13
C LYS A 106 -20.49 -42.29 -18.82
N THR A 107 -20.05 -41.54 -19.83
CA THR A 107 -19.19 -40.34 -19.64
C THR A 107 -19.98 -39.03 -19.58
N LEU A 108 -20.99 -38.84 -20.42
CA LEU A 108 -21.78 -37.61 -20.51
C LEU A 108 -22.47 -37.20 -19.19
N PRO A 109 -23.19 -38.09 -18.47
CA PRO A 109 -23.87 -37.67 -17.25
C PRO A 109 -22.90 -37.19 -16.17
N LYS A 110 -21.67 -37.74 -16.14
CA LYS A 110 -20.63 -37.33 -15.19
C LYS A 110 -20.12 -35.93 -15.50
N THR A 111 -19.88 -35.57 -16.76
CA THR A 111 -19.37 -34.25 -17.14
C THR A 111 -20.42 -33.15 -16.97
N PHE A 112 -21.68 -33.40 -17.33
CA PHE A 112 -22.76 -32.44 -17.10
C PHE A 112 -23.04 -32.24 -15.60
N ARG A 113 -23.01 -33.31 -14.80
CA ARG A 113 -23.17 -33.19 -13.34
C ARG A 113 -22.05 -32.34 -12.74
N ASN A 114 -20.80 -32.61 -13.11
CA ASN A 114 -19.65 -31.84 -12.61
C ASN A 114 -19.74 -30.35 -12.98
N ARG A 115 -20.13 -30.04 -14.23
CA ARG A 115 -20.32 -28.65 -14.67
C ARG A 115 -21.45 -27.96 -13.91
N ASN A 116 -22.57 -28.65 -13.71
CA ASN A 116 -23.70 -28.09 -12.97
C ASN A 116 -23.33 -27.83 -11.50
N THR A 117 -22.63 -28.77 -10.85
CA THR A 117 -22.12 -28.58 -9.48
C THR A 117 -21.11 -27.44 -9.40
N ALA A 118 -20.22 -27.31 -10.38
CA ALA A 118 -19.28 -26.19 -10.44
C ALA A 118 -20.00 -24.84 -10.60
N ILE A 119 -20.99 -24.73 -11.49
CA ILE A 119 -21.79 -23.52 -11.68
C ILE A 119 -22.55 -23.16 -10.40
N GLN A 120 -23.20 -24.13 -9.76
CA GLN A 120 -23.89 -23.91 -8.49
C GLN A 120 -22.93 -23.43 -7.41
N LYS A 121 -21.74 -24.05 -7.31
CA LYS A 121 -20.70 -23.62 -6.38
C LYS A 121 -20.26 -22.18 -6.64
N HIS A 122 -19.95 -21.83 -7.89
CA HIS A 122 -19.53 -20.48 -8.25
C HIS A 122 -20.62 -19.44 -8.02
N LEU A 123 -21.89 -19.79 -8.22
CA LEU A 123 -23.01 -18.90 -7.94
C LEU A 123 -23.17 -18.64 -6.44
N VAL A 124 -23.04 -19.68 -5.62
CA VAL A 124 -23.04 -19.53 -4.15
C VAL A 124 -21.85 -18.70 -3.70
N GLU A 125 -20.64 -18.99 -4.20
CA GLU A 125 -19.42 -18.26 -3.89
C GLU A 125 -19.50 -16.78 -4.30
N ALA A 126 -20.06 -16.48 -5.47
CA ALA A 126 -20.27 -15.11 -5.92
C ALA A 126 -21.29 -14.37 -5.03
N ARG A 127 -22.36 -15.05 -4.60
CA ARG A 127 -23.34 -14.47 -3.67
C ARG A 127 -22.71 -14.19 -2.31
N THR A 128 -21.97 -15.14 -1.74
CA THR A 128 -21.30 -14.96 -0.45
C THR A 128 -20.26 -13.84 -0.53
N ALA A 129 -19.48 -13.78 -1.62
CA ALA A 129 -18.52 -12.69 -1.82
C ALA A 129 -19.20 -11.31 -1.93
N THR A 130 -20.37 -11.25 -2.58
CA THR A 130 -21.15 -10.00 -2.68
C THR A 130 -21.72 -9.60 -1.32
N GLU A 131 -22.25 -10.55 -0.55
CA GLU A 131 -22.77 -10.31 0.79
C GLU A 131 -21.66 -9.83 1.73
N GLU A 132 -20.49 -10.48 1.72
CA GLU A 132 -19.32 -10.03 2.49
C GLU A 132 -18.86 -8.64 2.08
N ALA A 133 -18.83 -8.33 0.77
CA ALA A 133 -18.47 -7.01 0.28
C ALA A 133 -19.45 -5.94 0.77
N ASN A 134 -20.76 -6.22 0.74
CA ASN A 134 -21.80 -5.32 1.23
C ASN A 134 -21.71 -5.10 2.74
N VAL A 135 -21.43 -6.15 3.52
CA VAL A 135 -21.21 -6.03 4.98
C VAL A 135 -19.98 -5.16 5.27
N ARG A 136 -18.89 -5.34 4.51
CA ARG A 136 -17.70 -4.50 4.66
C ARG A 136 -17.99 -3.05 4.28
N LEU A 137 -18.69 -2.82 3.16
CA LEU A 137 -19.06 -1.48 2.71
C LEU A 137 -19.88 -0.74 3.76
N THR A 138 -20.96 -1.35 4.25
CA THR A 138 -21.80 -0.77 5.30
C THR A 138 -21.03 -0.51 6.59
N SER A 139 -20.09 -1.39 6.97
CA SER A 139 -19.22 -1.15 8.13
C SER A 139 -18.28 0.05 7.95
N VAL A 140 -17.79 0.27 6.72
CA VAL A 140 -16.91 1.41 6.39
C VAL A 140 -17.72 2.69 6.34
N GLU A 141 -18.89 2.69 5.70
CA GLU A 141 -19.81 3.83 5.68
C GLU A 141 -20.21 4.25 7.09
N ALA A 142 -20.55 3.30 7.96
CA ALA A 142 -20.86 3.56 9.36
C ALA A 142 -19.68 4.11 10.17
N ARG A 143 -18.44 3.77 9.79
CA ARG A 143 -17.23 4.36 10.39
C ARG A 143 -16.99 5.77 9.86
N LEU A 144 -17.16 5.99 8.56
CA LEU A 144 -17.00 7.30 7.93
C LEU A 144 -18.00 8.31 8.48
N SER A 145 -19.27 7.94 8.64
CA SER A 145 -20.28 8.84 9.23
C SER A 145 -19.95 9.21 10.69
N LYS A 146 -19.42 8.27 11.47
CA LYS A 146 -18.95 8.53 12.84
C LYS A 146 -17.65 9.35 12.89
N LEU A 147 -16.82 9.33 11.85
CA LEU A 147 -15.59 10.10 11.82
C LEU A 147 -15.90 11.60 11.69
N ASP A 148 -16.91 11.99 10.93
CA ASP A 148 -17.31 13.40 10.82
C ASP A 148 -17.73 13.97 12.19
N GLU A 149 -18.52 13.21 12.95
CA GLU A 149 -18.91 13.58 14.32
C GLU A 149 -17.69 13.66 15.26
N GLN A 150 -16.79 12.68 15.19
CA GLN A 150 -15.56 12.68 16.00
C GLN A 150 -14.64 13.86 15.63
N ILE A 151 -14.52 14.21 14.35
CA ILE A 151 -13.73 15.37 13.90
C ILE A 151 -14.34 16.66 14.42
N ALA A 152 -15.67 16.79 14.35
CA ALA A 152 -16.38 17.96 14.88
C ALA A 152 -16.19 18.08 16.41
N ALA A 153 -16.33 16.97 17.14
CA ALA A 153 -16.09 16.91 18.58
C ALA A 153 -14.65 17.27 18.93
N LEU A 154 -13.66 16.72 18.20
CA LEU A 154 -12.24 17.01 18.41
C LEU A 154 -11.92 18.49 18.16
N ARG A 155 -12.50 19.09 17.11
CA ARG A 155 -12.35 20.53 16.84
C ARG A 155 -12.91 21.37 17.99
N ALA A 156 -14.14 21.07 18.41
CA ALA A 156 -14.79 21.81 19.49
C ALA A 156 -14.01 21.69 20.81
N GLN A 157 -13.49 20.49 21.11
CA GLN A 157 -12.63 20.27 22.26
C GLN A 157 -11.31 21.06 22.13
N SER A 158 -10.65 20.98 20.97
CA SER A 158 -9.38 21.68 20.74
C SER A 158 -9.54 23.20 20.85
N GLU A 159 -10.64 23.76 20.35
CA GLU A 159 -10.93 25.19 20.46
C GLU A 159 -11.18 25.61 21.91
N LYS A 160 -11.92 24.79 22.67
CA LYS A 160 -12.12 25.00 24.11
C LYS A 160 -10.82 24.91 24.90
N ASP A 161 -9.99 23.91 24.60
CA ASP A 161 -8.71 23.70 25.27
C ASP A 161 -7.74 24.84 24.95
N ALA A 162 -7.69 25.28 23.68
CA ALA A 162 -6.91 26.45 23.27
C ALA A 162 -7.34 27.73 24.00
N ALA A 163 -8.64 27.98 24.14
CA ALA A 163 -9.13 29.15 24.87
C ALA A 163 -8.78 29.09 26.37
N ASN A 164 -8.88 27.91 27.00
CA ASN A 164 -8.49 27.72 28.40
C ASN A 164 -6.98 27.87 28.59
N ASP A 165 -6.18 27.32 27.68
CA ASP A 165 -4.73 27.43 27.72
C ASP A 165 -4.28 28.87 27.51
N GLU A 166 -4.92 29.62 26.59
CA GLU A 166 -4.65 31.04 26.40
C GLU A 166 -4.90 31.83 27.69
N GLN A 167 -6.02 31.57 28.38
CA GLN A 167 -6.31 32.22 29.67
C GLN A 167 -5.29 31.85 30.75
N ARG A 168 -4.93 30.56 30.86
CA ARG A 168 -3.94 30.10 31.85
C ARG A 168 -2.57 30.69 31.59
N ILE A 169 -2.13 30.72 30.33
CA ILE A 169 -0.85 31.31 29.92
C ILE A 169 -0.86 32.81 30.25
N LYS A 170 -1.89 33.55 29.86
CA LYS A 170 -2.00 34.99 30.17
C LYS A 170 -1.93 35.26 31.67
N ALA A 171 -2.64 34.47 32.49
CA ALA A 171 -2.58 34.60 33.95
C ALA A 171 -1.15 34.34 34.48
N SER A 172 -0.52 33.23 34.07
CA SER A 172 0.84 32.91 34.50
C SER A 172 1.89 33.94 34.05
N VAL A 173 1.70 34.53 32.86
CA VAL A 173 2.59 35.57 32.32
C VAL A 173 2.44 36.87 33.12
N GLU A 174 1.21 37.25 33.49
CA GLU A 174 0.99 38.44 34.31
C GLU A 174 1.53 38.26 35.73
N GLU A 175 1.37 37.07 36.33
CA GLU A 175 1.98 36.73 37.62
C GLU A 175 3.51 36.78 37.57
N GLU A 176 4.13 36.17 36.55
CA GLU A 176 5.59 36.17 36.40
C GLU A 176 6.11 37.58 36.10
N LYS A 177 5.38 38.37 35.32
CA LYS A 177 5.69 39.80 35.10
C LYS A 177 5.69 40.57 36.42
N GLN A 178 4.66 40.42 37.26
CA GLN A 178 4.61 41.10 38.55
C GLN A 178 5.77 40.68 39.45
N LYS A 179 6.11 39.39 39.46
CA LYS A 179 7.25 38.86 40.23
C LYS A 179 8.59 39.42 39.73
N ILE A 180 8.78 39.52 38.41
CA ILE A 180 9.98 40.13 37.83
C ILE A 180 10.08 41.61 38.21
N LEU A 181 8.98 42.35 38.14
CA LEU A 181 8.96 43.77 38.53
C LEU A 181 9.31 43.94 40.01
N ALA A 182 8.70 43.14 40.90
CA ALA A 182 8.99 43.19 42.33
C ALA A 182 10.45 42.84 42.64
N ALA A 183 11.00 41.81 41.98
CA ALA A 183 12.40 41.43 42.12
C ALA A 183 13.35 42.54 41.62
N ALA A 184 13.04 43.15 40.47
CA ALA A 184 13.81 44.25 39.90
C ALA A 184 13.77 45.50 40.80
N GLU A 185 12.60 45.86 41.34
CA GLU A 185 12.46 46.96 42.31
C GLU A 185 13.29 46.72 43.58
N GLN A 186 13.25 45.49 44.11
CA GLN A 186 14.05 45.11 45.26
C GLN A 186 15.55 45.19 44.96
N GLU A 187 15.99 44.72 43.79
CA GLU A 187 17.39 44.77 43.35
C GLU A 187 17.87 46.22 43.17
N ILE A 188 17.06 47.07 42.52
CA ILE A 188 17.35 48.50 42.37
C ILE A 188 17.45 49.20 43.73
N SER A 189 16.52 48.90 44.66
CA SER A 189 16.57 49.47 46.01
C SER A 189 17.81 49.03 46.79
N ALA A 190 18.20 47.76 46.67
CA ALA A 190 19.41 47.24 47.30
C ALA A 190 20.68 47.87 46.69
N ALA A 191 20.76 47.94 45.36
CA ALA A 191 21.88 48.52 44.64
C ALA A 191 22.01 50.03 44.92
N SER A 192 20.92 50.79 44.93
CA SER A 192 20.93 52.22 45.25
C SER A 192 21.38 52.49 46.69
N THR A 193 20.91 51.71 47.65
CA THR A 193 21.36 51.82 49.05
C THR A 193 22.85 51.48 49.18
N ASN A 194 23.33 50.47 48.45
CA ASN A 194 24.75 50.13 48.42
C ASN A 194 25.59 51.27 47.82
N ALA A 195 25.18 51.79 46.67
CA ALA A 195 25.84 52.92 46.02
C ALA A 195 25.90 54.17 46.92
N GLN A 196 24.81 54.50 47.63
CA GLN A 196 24.80 55.60 48.60
C GLN A 196 25.81 55.38 49.73
N ARG A 197 25.88 54.16 50.30
CA ARG A 197 26.87 53.82 51.34
C ARG A 197 28.30 53.94 50.82
N GLN A 198 28.57 53.48 49.60
CA GLN A 198 29.88 53.59 48.97
C GLN A 198 30.28 55.06 48.77
N LEU A 199 29.36 55.91 48.30
CA LEU A 199 29.61 57.35 48.16
C LEU A 199 29.87 58.02 49.51
N GLN A 200 29.13 57.68 50.56
CA GLN A 200 29.35 58.21 51.89
C GLN A 200 30.72 57.81 52.46
N GLN A 201 31.12 56.55 52.29
CA GLN A 201 32.44 56.06 52.69
C GLN A 201 33.56 56.76 51.92
N TYR A 202 33.40 56.93 50.61
CA TYR A 202 34.37 57.63 49.77
C TYR A 202 34.53 59.10 50.20
N ALA A 203 33.42 59.80 50.44
CA ALA A 203 33.43 61.18 50.92
C ALA A 203 34.08 61.31 52.31
N ALA A 204 33.80 60.38 53.23
CA ALA A 204 34.43 60.34 54.55
C ALA A 204 35.95 60.14 54.45
N ASN A 205 36.39 59.19 53.62
CA ASN A 205 37.83 58.96 53.39
C ASN A 205 38.51 60.19 52.80
N LEU A 206 37.89 60.84 51.81
CA LEU A 206 38.42 62.06 51.21
C LEU A 206 38.51 63.20 52.22
N ALA A 207 37.50 63.37 53.08
CA ALA A 207 37.51 64.36 54.15
C ALA A 207 38.63 64.09 55.17
N ILE A 208 38.83 62.82 55.58
CA ILE A 208 39.93 62.41 56.47
C ILE A 208 41.28 62.70 55.81
N GLU A 209 41.46 62.36 54.54
CA GLU A 209 42.70 62.62 53.80
C GLU A 209 43.00 64.14 53.69
N GLN A 210 41.98 64.97 53.44
CA GLN A 210 42.13 66.42 53.44
C GLN A 210 42.42 66.99 54.83
N ALA A 211 41.77 66.49 55.88
CA ALA A 211 42.03 66.89 57.25
C ALA A 211 43.45 66.51 57.68
N ALA A 212 43.90 65.29 57.38
CA ALA A 212 45.27 64.83 57.63
C ALA A 212 46.33 65.72 56.95
N ARG A 213 46.07 66.15 55.70
CA ARG A 213 46.96 67.10 54.99
C ARG A 213 47.01 68.49 55.63
N LYS A 214 45.91 68.96 56.23
CA LYS A 214 45.84 70.28 56.88
C LYS A 214 46.27 70.25 58.35
N LEU A 215 46.40 69.07 58.96
CA LEU A 215 46.79 68.91 60.35
C LEU A 215 48.29 69.22 60.53
N VAL A 216 48.60 70.37 61.13
CA VAL A 216 49.97 70.73 61.52
C VAL A 216 50.12 70.46 63.02
N VAL A 217 50.84 69.41 63.38
CA VAL A 217 51.05 69.04 64.80
C VAL A 217 52.19 69.87 65.37
N THR A 218 51.87 70.76 66.31
CA THR A 218 52.84 71.54 67.09
C THR A 218 53.06 70.92 68.47
N ALA A 219 54.23 71.15 69.07
CA ALA A 219 54.59 70.60 70.38
C ALA A 219 53.63 71.00 71.53
N GLU A 220 52.95 72.13 71.38
CA GLU A 220 51.93 72.59 72.34
C GLU A 220 50.63 71.79 72.20
N THR A 221 50.17 71.54 70.97
CA THR A 221 48.98 70.72 70.68
C THR A 221 49.16 69.29 71.21
N ASP A 222 50.35 68.71 71.06
CA ASP A 222 50.66 67.36 71.54
C ASP A 222 50.57 67.24 73.08
N ARG A 223 51.12 68.21 73.82
CA ARG A 223 51.01 68.25 75.29
C ARG A 223 49.56 68.35 75.77
N LEU A 224 48.72 69.13 75.08
CA LEU A 224 47.29 69.25 75.40
C LEU A 224 46.54 67.94 75.14
N LEU A 225 46.87 67.22 74.06
CA LEU A 225 46.29 65.90 73.76
C LEU A 225 46.66 64.85 74.81
N VAL A 226 47.93 64.82 75.23
CA VAL A 226 48.40 63.90 76.29
C VAL A 226 47.70 64.19 77.62
N GLN A 227 47.50 65.48 77.96
CA GLN A 227 46.79 65.85 79.18
C GLN A 227 45.30 65.48 79.14
N ASP A 228 44.61 65.70 78.02
CA ASP A 228 43.20 65.31 77.88
C ASP A 228 43.03 63.79 77.92
N PHE A 229 43.93 63.05 77.27
CA PHE A 229 43.93 61.59 77.30
C PHE A 229 44.15 61.04 78.72
N ALA A 230 45.13 61.57 79.46
CA ALA A 230 45.37 61.21 80.86
C ALA A 230 44.15 61.52 81.76
N ARG A 231 43.47 62.64 81.51
CA ARG A 231 42.24 63.01 82.22
C ARG A 231 41.09 62.04 81.90
N ARG A 232 40.94 61.62 80.63
CA ARG A 232 39.93 60.64 80.21
C ARG A 232 40.15 59.27 80.84
N LEU A 233 41.39 58.78 80.87
CA LEU A 233 41.73 57.52 81.55
C LEU A 233 41.36 57.57 83.03
N THR A 234 41.83 58.61 83.73
CA THR A 234 41.55 58.80 85.16
C THR A 234 40.04 58.96 85.45
N GLY A 235 39.29 59.59 84.55
CA GLY A 235 37.84 59.74 84.67
C GLY A 235 37.03 58.50 84.29
N ASN A 236 37.60 57.56 83.52
CA ASN A 236 36.95 56.30 83.17
C ASN A 236 37.21 55.22 84.23
N ASP A 237 38.41 55.20 84.84
CA ASP A 237 38.72 54.39 86.02
C ASP A 237 37.81 54.74 87.22
N ALA A 238 37.37 55.99 87.32
CA ALA A 238 36.42 56.44 88.34
C ALA A 238 34.96 55.98 88.09
N LYS A 239 34.61 55.47 86.90
CA LYS A 239 33.27 55.02 86.54
C LYS A 239 33.09 53.49 86.54
N GLU A 240 34.16 52.70 86.44
CA GLU A 240 34.08 51.23 86.55
C GLU A 240 34.07 50.70 88.01
N GLY A 241 34.21 51.57 89.01
CA GLY A 241 34.23 51.19 90.44
C GLY A 241 32.88 51.12 91.16
N HIS A 242 31.73 51.11 90.46
CA HIS A 242 30.40 50.95 91.06
C HIS A 242 29.58 49.89 90.30
N ASN A 243 29.88 48.62 90.57
CA ASN A 243 28.95 47.48 90.76
C ASN A 243 29.76 46.18 90.93
#